data_AF-A0A075HDN1-F1
#
_entry.id   AF-A0A075HDN1-F1
#
_cell.length_a   1.000
_cell.length_b   1.000
_cell.length_c   1.000
_cell.angle_alpha   90.00
_cell.angle_beta   90.00
_cell.angle_gamma   90.00
#
_symmetry.space_group_name_H-M   'P 1'
#
loop_
_entity.id
_entity.type
_entity.pdbx_description
1 polymer ?
#
loop_
_entity_poly.entity_id
_entity_poly.type
_entity_poly.pdbx_seq_one_letter_code
_entity_poly.pdbx_strand_id
1 'polypeptide(L)'
;MITKEIEINGEKFLLTLTDQIINQVNNLKSLYNAAYDDPESFEQVSAEISSAIQKISNAVEPKPGDNHLDNLIQQVIKTVDDKTEEANKQLKDKPITKKAKKE
;
A
#
# COMPACT_ATOMS: atom_id res chain seq x y z
N MET A 1 -11.76 7.64 -4.73
CA MET A 1 -10.95 6.70 -5.55
C MET A 1 -9.89 7.48 -6.29
N ILE A 2 -8.68 6.94 -6.40
CA ILE A 2 -7.54 7.58 -7.07
C ILE A 2 -6.88 6.55 -7.96
N THR A 3 -6.68 6.85 -9.24
CA THR A 3 -5.98 5.96 -10.16
C THR A 3 -4.53 6.41 -10.27
N LYS A 4 -3.59 5.48 -10.16
CA LYS A 4 -2.14 5.75 -10.23
C LYS A 4 -1.51 4.76 -11.20
N GLU A 5 -0.75 5.29 -12.16
CA GLU A 5 0.05 4.47 -13.06
C GLU A 5 1.29 3.97 -12.30
N ILE A 6 1.54 2.68 -12.38
CA ILE A 6 2.70 2.01 -11.81
C ILE A 6 3.40 1.21 -12.92
N GLU A 7 4.72 1.18 -12.91
CA GLU A 7 5.51 0.42 -13.88
C GLU A 7 6.20 -0.74 -13.16
N ILE A 8 5.95 -1.97 -13.61
CA ILE A 8 6.52 -3.19 -13.03
C ILE A 8 7.21 -3.96 -14.15
N ASN A 9 8.52 -4.17 -14.04
CA ASN A 9 9.33 -4.86 -15.05
C ASN A 9 9.18 -4.31 -16.48
N GLY A 10 8.94 -2.99 -16.62
CA GLY A 10 8.74 -2.34 -17.92
C GLY A 10 7.31 -2.45 -18.48
N GLU A 11 6.39 -3.10 -17.75
CA GLU A 11 4.97 -3.10 -18.05
C GLU A 11 4.24 -2.06 -17.21
N LYS A 12 3.34 -1.32 -17.86
CA LYS A 12 2.55 -0.28 -17.22
C LYS A 12 1.22 -0.84 -16.75
N PHE A 13 0.89 -0.55 -15.51
CA PHE A 13 -0.31 -0.99 -14.85
C PHE A 13 -1.02 0.21 -14.22
N LEU A 14 -2.34 0.21 -14.25
CA LEU A 14 -3.18 1.22 -13.61
C LEU A 14 -3.71 0.68 -12.31
N LEU A 15 -3.16 1.14 -11.20
CA LEU A 15 -3.63 0.82 -9.86
C LEU A 15 -4.76 1.76 -9.45
N THR A 16 -5.93 1.22 -9.14
CA THR A 16 -7.05 1.98 -8.60
C THR A 16 -7.05 1.89 -7.07
N LEU A 17 -6.56 2.95 -6.42
CA LEU A 17 -6.59 3.12 -4.97
C LEU A 17 -7.99 3.55 -4.51
N THR A 18 -8.69 2.60 -3.91
CA THR A 18 -9.93 2.84 -3.16
C THR A 18 -9.70 2.55 -1.68
N ASP A 19 -10.59 3.02 -0.82
CA ASP A 19 -10.58 2.70 0.61
C ASP A 19 -10.53 1.19 0.88
N GLN A 20 -11.19 0.40 0.03
CA GLN A 20 -11.10 -1.07 0.10
C GLN A 20 -9.68 -1.56 -0.13
N ILE A 21 -8.99 -1.07 -1.17
CA ILE A 21 -7.60 -1.47 -1.47
C ILE A 21 -6.65 -1.00 -0.38
N ILE A 22 -6.82 0.23 0.11
CA ILE A 22 -6.05 0.75 1.24
C ILE A 22 -6.23 -0.17 2.46
N ASN A 23 -7.45 -0.60 2.76
CA ASN A 23 -7.71 -1.51 3.87
C ASN A 23 -7.12 -2.91 3.65
N GLN A 24 -7.21 -3.46 2.42
CA GLN A 24 -6.57 -4.74 2.09
C GLN A 24 -5.05 -4.68 2.29
N VAL A 25 -4.42 -3.57 1.92
CA VAL A 25 -2.97 -3.37 2.04
C VAL A 25 -2.53 -3.24 3.50
N ASN A 26 -3.32 -2.53 4.33
CA ASN A 26 -3.07 -2.47 5.77
C ASN A 26 -3.23 -3.84 6.43
N ASN A 27 -4.27 -4.60 6.04
CA ASN A 27 -4.44 -5.96 6.52
C ASN A 27 -3.27 -6.85 6.11
N LEU A 28 -2.86 -6.79 4.84
CA LEU A 28 -1.71 -7.51 4.31
C LEU A 28 -0.41 -7.23 5.11
N LYS A 29 -0.14 -5.97 5.46
CA LYS A 29 0.99 -5.60 6.33
C LYS A 29 0.90 -6.28 7.70
N SER A 30 -0.27 -6.25 8.33
CA SER A 30 -0.48 -6.92 9.63
C SER A 30 -0.33 -8.43 9.51
N LEU A 31 -0.86 -9.04 8.46
CA LEU A 31 -0.75 -10.46 8.18
C LEU A 31 0.70 -10.89 7.97
N TYR A 32 1.51 -10.12 7.25
CA TYR A 32 2.94 -10.41 7.13
C TYR A 32 3.63 -10.40 8.48
N ASN A 33 3.35 -9.42 9.35
CA ASN A 33 3.92 -9.40 10.70
C ASN A 33 3.46 -10.61 11.53
N ALA A 34 2.16 -10.95 11.48
CA ALA A 34 1.61 -12.10 12.19
C ALA A 34 2.22 -13.44 11.73
N ALA A 35 2.49 -13.60 10.43
CA ALA A 35 3.16 -14.78 9.90
C ALA A 35 4.59 -14.98 10.45
N TYR A 36 5.27 -13.89 10.81
CA TYR A 36 6.59 -13.94 11.44
C TYR A 36 6.52 -14.17 12.96
N ASP A 37 5.48 -13.65 13.62
CA ASP A 37 5.30 -13.74 15.07
C ASP A 37 4.79 -15.12 15.51
N ASP A 38 3.85 -15.69 14.75
CA ASP A 38 3.19 -16.95 15.08
C ASP A 38 3.18 -17.94 13.89
N PRO A 39 4.15 -18.87 13.83
CA PRO A 39 4.25 -19.84 12.74
C PRO A 39 3.10 -20.87 12.75
N GLU A 40 2.40 -21.08 13.87
CA GLU A 40 1.25 -21.98 13.94
C GLU A 40 0.05 -21.43 13.16
N SER A 41 -0.10 -20.11 13.12
CA SER A 41 -1.13 -19.42 12.34
C SER A 41 -0.77 -19.23 10.86
N PHE A 42 0.44 -19.62 10.44
CA PHE A 42 0.96 -19.37 9.09
C PHE A 42 0.01 -19.85 7.99
N GLU A 43 -0.59 -21.03 8.14
CA GLU A 43 -1.47 -21.60 7.12
C GLU A 43 -2.70 -20.71 6.88
N GLN A 44 -3.35 -20.25 7.95
CA GLN A 44 -4.50 -19.33 7.87
C GLN A 44 -4.07 -17.95 7.35
N VAL A 45 -2.95 -17.43 7.87
CA VAL A 45 -2.41 -16.13 7.48
C VAL A 45 -2.02 -16.14 6.00
N SER A 46 -1.47 -17.24 5.48
CA SER A 46 -1.11 -17.38 4.06
C SER A 46 -2.33 -17.32 3.14
N ALA A 47 -3.45 -17.92 3.55
CA ALA A 47 -4.70 -17.87 2.82
C ALA A 47 -5.28 -16.44 2.78
N GLU A 48 -5.21 -15.72 3.91
CA GLU A 48 -5.63 -14.33 3.98
C GLU A 48 -4.72 -13.41 3.15
N ILE A 49 -3.40 -13.62 3.20
CA ILE A 49 -2.42 -12.90 2.37
C ILE A 49 -2.78 -13.10 0.90
N SER A 50 -2.96 -14.34 0.46
CA SER A 50 -3.32 -14.65 -0.93
C SER A 50 -4.62 -13.96 -1.35
N SER A 51 -5.64 -13.97 -0.50
CA SER A 51 -6.92 -13.30 -0.75
C SER A 51 -6.77 -11.78 -0.87
N ALA A 52 -5.97 -11.15 -0.01
CA ALA A 52 -5.67 -9.73 -0.08
C ALA A 52 -4.90 -9.39 -1.37
N ILE A 53 -3.90 -10.20 -1.75
CA ILE A 53 -3.14 -10.03 -3.00
C ILE A 53 -4.06 -10.13 -4.22
N GLN A 54 -4.95 -11.12 -4.25
CA GLN A 54 -5.94 -11.28 -5.31
C GLN A 54 -6.84 -10.04 -5.43
N LYS A 55 -7.32 -9.49 -4.31
CA LYS A 55 -8.15 -8.26 -4.33
C LYS A 55 -7.38 -7.05 -4.86
N ILE A 56 -6.11 -6.90 -4.46
CA ILE A 56 -5.23 -5.83 -4.96
C ILE A 56 -4.97 -6.00 -6.45
N SER A 57 -4.66 -7.22 -6.90
CA SER A 57 -4.43 -7.58 -8.30
C SER A 57 -5.66 -7.29 -9.18
N ASN A 58 -6.88 -7.52 -8.67
CA ASN A 58 -8.11 -7.16 -9.39
C ASN A 58 -8.36 -5.64 -9.46
N ALA A 59 -7.70 -4.82 -8.63
CA ALA A 59 -7.78 -3.36 -8.72
C ALA A 59 -6.72 -2.76 -9.66
N VAL A 60 -5.95 -3.62 -10.33
CA VAL A 60 -4.88 -3.24 -11.24
C VAL A 60 -5.20 -3.73 -12.64
N GLU A 61 -5.12 -2.83 -13.62
CA GLU A 61 -5.36 -3.16 -15.04
C GLU A 61 -4.15 -2.80 -15.92
N PRO A 62 -3.71 -3.70 -16.82
CA PRO A 62 -4.19 -5.08 -17.01
C PRO A 62 -3.87 -5.99 -15.81
N LYS A 63 -4.55 -7.13 -15.69
CA LYS A 63 -4.36 -8.02 -14.53
C LYS A 63 -2.91 -8.52 -14.49
N PRO A 64 -2.15 -8.23 -13.41
CA PRO A 64 -0.76 -8.63 -13.32
C PRO A 64 -0.65 -10.15 -13.19
N GLY A 65 0.32 -10.74 -13.91
CA GLY A 65 0.63 -12.17 -13.77
C GLY A 65 1.33 -12.47 -12.45
N ASP A 66 1.40 -13.75 -12.07
CA ASP A 66 2.01 -14.20 -10.79
C ASP A 66 3.43 -13.68 -10.59
N ASN A 67 4.24 -13.63 -11.65
CA ASN A 67 5.59 -13.05 -11.63
C ASN A 67 5.64 -11.55 -11.28
N HIS A 68 4.55 -10.82 -11.47
CA HIS A 68 4.43 -9.40 -11.18
C HIS A 68 3.77 -9.14 -9.83
N LEU A 69 3.15 -10.15 -9.21
CA LEU A 69 2.43 -9.99 -7.94
C LEU A 69 3.34 -9.51 -6.82
N ASP A 70 4.54 -10.07 -6.67
CA ASP A 70 5.46 -9.65 -5.59
C ASP A 70 5.79 -8.15 -5.69
N ASN A 71 6.15 -7.71 -6.90
CA ASN A 71 6.53 -6.33 -7.18
C ASN A 71 5.32 -5.37 -7.11
N LEU A 72 4.16 -5.83 -7.56
CA LEU A 72 2.87 -5.14 -7.42
C LEU A 72 2.59 -4.86 -5.95
N ILE A 73 2.67 -5.89 -5.12
CA ILE A 73 2.36 -5.80 -3.70
C ILE A 73 3.31 -4.83 -3.00
N GLN A 74 4.61 -4.93 -3.27
CA GLN A 74 5.60 -3.96 -2.79
C GLN A 74 5.26 -2.52 -3.18
N GLN A 75 4.95 -2.26 -4.46
CA GLN A 75 4.59 -0.92 -4.93
C GLN A 75 3.29 -0.40 -4.33
N VAL A 76 2.28 -1.25 -4.20
CA VAL A 76 0.98 -0.86 -3.63
C VAL A 76 1.15 -0.54 -2.14
N ILE A 77 1.85 -1.39 -1.38
CA ILE A 77 2.17 -1.13 0.03
C ILE A 77 2.87 0.23 0.18
N LYS A 78 3.92 0.45 -0.62
CA LYS A 78 4.68 1.69 -0.59
C LYS A 78 3.82 2.90 -0.97
N THR A 79 2.94 2.77 -1.97
CA THR A 79 2.06 3.84 -2.42
C THR A 79 1.01 4.23 -1.37
N VAL A 80 0.44 3.24 -0.67
CA VAL A 80 -0.51 3.47 0.43
C VAL A 80 0.21 4.10 1.63
N ASP A 81 1.42 3.64 1.94
CA ASP A 81 2.26 4.19 3.00
C ASP A 81 2.62 5.65 2.72
N ASP A 82 3.11 5.95 1.52
CA ASP A 82 3.46 7.30 1.05
C ASP A 82 2.25 8.25 1.12
N LYS A 83 1.05 7.77 0.75
CA LYS A 83 -0.20 8.53 0.93
C LYS A 83 -0.54 8.79 2.40
N THR A 84 -0.32 7.81 3.24
CA THR A 84 -0.59 7.92 4.69
C THR A 84 0.41 8.88 5.33
N GLU A 85 1.65 8.84 4.89
CA GLU A 85 2.71 9.74 5.33
C GLU A 85 2.46 11.17 4.83
N GLU A 86 2.09 11.38 3.57
CA GLU A 86 1.73 12.69 2.99
C GLU A 86 0.56 13.33 3.76
N ALA A 87 -0.47 12.54 4.12
CA ALA A 87 -1.59 13.00 4.95
C ALA A 87 -1.12 13.40 6.37
N ASN A 88 -0.21 12.63 6.98
CA ASN A 88 0.37 12.95 8.28
C ASN A 88 1.30 14.18 8.24
N LYS A 89 2.05 14.37 7.15
CA LYS A 89 2.97 15.49 6.97
C LYS A 89 2.22 16.81 6.78
N GLN A 90 1.07 16.79 6.09
CA GLN A 90 0.19 17.96 5.97
C GLN A 90 -0.47 18.37 7.30
N LEU A 91 -0.69 17.44 8.24
CA LEU A 91 -1.16 17.77 9.59
C LEU A 91 -0.05 18.36 10.49
N LYS A 92 1.22 18.10 10.17
CA LYS A 92 2.39 18.67 10.87
C LYS A 92 2.88 19.99 10.28
N ASP A 93 2.50 20.33 9.05
CA ASP A 93 2.68 21.68 8.49
C ASP A 93 1.57 22.61 9.00
N LYS A 94 1.54 22.83 10.31
CA LYS A 94 1.19 24.17 10.77
C LYS A 94 2.36 25.03 10.33
N PRO A 95 2.18 26.04 9.46
CA PRO A 95 3.21 27.02 9.25
C PRO A 95 3.46 27.68 10.61
N ILE A 96 4.56 27.28 11.26
CA ILE A 96 5.16 28.08 12.31
C ILE A 96 5.71 29.26 11.55
N THR A 97 4.83 30.24 11.28
CA THR A 97 5.21 31.52 10.71
C THR A 97 6.30 32.05 11.61
N LYS A 98 7.54 31.95 11.14
CA LYS A 98 8.69 32.66 11.65
C LYS A 98 8.32 34.13 11.64
N LYS A 99 7.74 34.64 12.73
CA LYS A 99 7.66 36.08 12.94
C LYS A 99 9.02 36.51 13.44
N ALA A 100 9.65 37.27 12.55
CA ALA A 100 10.95 37.85 12.68
C ALA A 100 11.07 38.72 13.94
N LYS A 101 12.27 38.65 14.52
CA LYS A 101 13.10 39.71 15.12
C LYS A 101 12.61 41.17 15.02
N LYS A 102 12.94 41.93 16.07
CA LYS A 102 12.83 43.39 16.36
C LYS A 102 11.47 43.81 16.93
N GLU A 103 11.39 44.62 17.99
CA GLU A 103 12.33 45.54 18.63
C GLU A 103 11.93 45.73 20.11
#